data_AF-A0A6B3E7Q9-F1
#
_entry.id   AF-A0A6B3E7Q9-F1
#
_cell.length_a   1.000
_cell.length_b   1.000
_cell.length_c   1.000
_cell.angle_alpha   90.00
_cell.angle_beta   90.00
_cell.angle_gamma   90.00
#
_symmetry.space_group_name_H-M   'P 1'
#
loop_
_entity.id
_entity.type
_entity.pdbx_description
1 polymer ?
#
loop_
_entity_poly.entity_id
_entity_poly.type
_entity_poly.pdbx_seq_one_letter_code
_entity_poly.pdbx_strand_id
1 'polypeptide(L)'
;DALGIPYEVVPGVPAFAAAAAALKRELTVPTVGQTVVLTRVAQEATPMPEGEDLATLGRSGALLVLHLAARYVDRVTAELLPHYG
;
A
#
# COMPACT_ATOMS: atom_id res chain seq x y z
N ASP A 1 5.61 -0.09 -27.11
CA ASP A 1 4.18 -0.07 -27.44
C ASP A 1 3.83 0.83 -28.62
N ALA A 2 3.62 2.14 -28.45
CA ALA A 2 3.23 3.01 -29.57
C ALA A 2 4.33 3.25 -30.63
N LEU A 3 5.61 3.10 -30.24
CA LEU A 3 6.78 3.35 -31.10
C LEU A 3 7.36 2.08 -31.75
N GLY A 4 6.71 0.92 -31.59
CA GLY A 4 7.17 -0.34 -32.21
C GLY A 4 8.52 -0.88 -31.70
N ILE A 5 9.04 -0.35 -30.58
CA ILE A 5 10.29 -0.81 -29.98
C ILE A 5 10.03 -2.12 -29.21
N PRO A 6 10.76 -3.22 -29.52
CA PRO A 6 10.66 -4.47 -28.78
C PRO A 6 11.17 -4.31 -27.33
N TYR A 7 10.40 -4.84 -26.37
CA TYR A 7 10.83 -4.97 -24.98
C TYR A 7 10.13 -6.17 -24.33
N GLU A 8 10.64 -6.57 -23.17
CA GLU A 8 10.05 -7.63 -22.33
C GLU A 8 9.87 -7.12 -20.91
N VAL A 9 8.84 -7.60 -20.23
CA VAL A 9 8.63 -7.38 -18.80
C VAL A 9 8.88 -8.68 -18.06
N VAL A 10 9.96 -8.73 -17.28
CA VAL A 10 10.29 -9.90 -16.45
C VAL A 10 9.81 -9.63 -15.02
N PRO A 11 8.87 -10.44 -14.48
CA PRO A 11 8.34 -10.21 -13.15
C PRO A 11 9.39 -10.46 -12.06
N GLY A 12 9.30 -9.69 -10.97
CA GLY A 12 10.16 -9.81 -9.80
C GLY A 12 9.38 -10.07 -8.51
N VAL A 13 10.10 -10.20 -7.40
CA VAL A 13 9.49 -10.26 -6.06
C VAL A 13 9.24 -8.84 -5.56
N PRO A 14 7.98 -8.42 -5.36
CA PRO A 14 7.69 -7.09 -4.87
C PRO A 14 8.04 -6.96 -3.39
N ALA A 15 8.40 -5.74 -2.97
CA ALA A 15 8.84 -5.47 -1.60
C ALA A 15 7.81 -5.88 -0.53
N PHE A 16 6.51 -5.75 -0.82
CA PHE A 16 5.46 -6.15 0.14
C PHE A 16 5.44 -7.66 0.40
N ALA A 17 5.70 -8.48 -0.62
CA ALA A 17 5.76 -9.93 -0.49
C ALA A 17 7.02 -10.34 0.29
N ALA A 18 8.16 -9.69 0.01
CA ALA A 18 9.39 -9.89 0.76
C ALA A 18 9.22 -9.49 2.24
N ALA A 19 8.55 -8.36 2.52
CA ALA A 19 8.25 -7.92 3.88
C ALA A 19 7.33 -8.90 4.62
N ALA A 20 6.27 -9.37 3.97
CA ALA A 20 5.38 -10.40 4.53
C ALA A 20 6.13 -11.69 4.88
N ALA A 21 7.00 -12.15 3.98
CA ALA A 21 7.85 -13.31 4.20
C ALA A 21 8.83 -13.11 5.37
N ALA A 22 9.48 -11.95 5.45
CA ALA A 22 10.38 -11.59 6.55
C ALA A 22 9.66 -11.55 7.91
N LEU A 23 8.43 -11.06 7.94
CA LEU A 23 7.58 -11.03 9.13
C LEU A 23 6.96 -12.41 9.45
N LYS A 24 7.08 -13.39 8.54
CA LYS A 24 6.41 -14.69 8.61
C LYS A 24 4.90 -14.55 8.80
N ARG A 25 4.29 -13.62 8.04
CA ARG A 25 2.86 -13.33 8.11
C ARG A 25 2.20 -13.48 6.75
N GLU A 26 1.05 -14.13 6.76
CA GLU A 26 0.10 -14.08 5.66
C GLU A 26 -0.64 -12.73 5.70
N LEU A 27 -0.89 -12.14 4.53
CA LEU A 27 -1.52 -10.83 4.42
C LEU A 27 -3.05 -10.89 4.37
N THR A 28 -3.60 -12.06 4.05
CA THR A 28 -5.04 -12.33 4.04
C THR A 28 -5.32 -13.47 4.99
N VAL A 29 -6.14 -13.21 6.01
CA VAL A 29 -6.46 -14.18 7.04
C VAL A 29 -7.98 -14.37 7.06
N PRO A 30 -8.49 -15.61 6.89
CA PRO A 30 -9.92 -15.90 6.95
C PRO A 30 -10.56 -15.28 8.19
N THR A 31 -11.74 -14.69 8.04
CA THR A 31 -12.52 -14.01 9.09
C THR A 31 -11.88 -12.76 9.72
N VAL A 32 -10.66 -12.38 9.32
CA VAL A 32 -9.97 -11.17 9.82
C VAL A 32 -9.85 -10.12 8.72
N GLY A 33 -9.32 -10.50 7.56
CA GLY A 33 -9.13 -9.59 6.43
C GLY A 33 -8.81 -10.36 5.16
N GLN A 34 -9.46 -9.99 4.06
CA GLN A 34 -9.34 -10.69 2.77
C GLN A 34 -8.84 -9.77 1.66
N THR A 35 -8.45 -8.55 2.01
CA THR A 35 -8.07 -7.50 1.07
C THR A 35 -6.73 -6.91 1.48
N VAL A 36 -5.85 -6.71 0.51
CA VAL A 36 -4.58 -6.00 0.65
C VAL A 36 -4.60 -4.80 -0.29
N VAL A 37 -4.37 -3.60 0.25
CA VAL A 37 -4.26 -2.37 -0.53
C VAL A 37 -2.80 -1.95 -0.60
N LEU A 38 -2.26 -1.88 -1.82
CA LEU A 38 -0.93 -1.33 -2.07
C LEU A 38 -1.10 0.16 -2.39
N THR A 39 -0.58 1.05 -1.55
CA THR A 39 -0.70 2.50 -1.75
C THR A 39 0.57 3.22 -1.28
N ARG A 40 0.56 4.56 -1.37
CA ARG A 40 1.60 5.46 -0.87
C ARG A 40 0.93 6.64 -0.15
N VAL A 41 1.75 7.45 0.51
CA VAL A 41 1.29 8.72 1.09
C VAL A 41 1.53 9.84 0.07
N ALA A 42 0.66 10.86 0.08
CA ALA A 42 0.88 12.09 -0.68
C ALA A 42 2.24 12.69 -0.29
N GLN A 43 3.05 13.01 -1.30
CA GLN A 43 4.28 13.77 -1.14
C GLN A 43 3.98 15.24 -1.45
N GLU A 44 4.81 16.17 -0.95
CA GLU A 44 4.62 17.62 -1.17
C GLU A 44 4.48 17.99 -2.64
N ALA A 45 5.15 17.27 -3.54
CA ALA A 45 5.13 17.52 -4.98
C ALA A 45 4.17 16.62 -5.78
N THR A 46 3.45 15.69 -5.15
CA THR A 46 2.61 14.74 -5.90
C THR A 46 1.32 14.40 -5.14
N PRO A 47 0.19 14.97 -5.58
CA PRO A 47 -1.10 14.67 -4.98
C PRO A 47 -1.46 13.19 -5.18
N MET A 48 -2.36 12.71 -4.33
CA MET A 48 -3.06 11.45 -4.57
C MET A 48 -4.28 11.73 -5.46
N PRO A 49 -4.71 10.76 -6.29
CA PRO A 49 -6.02 10.81 -6.92
C PRO A 49 -7.13 10.98 -5.87
N GLU A 50 -8.28 11.51 -6.30
CA GLU A 50 -9.46 11.62 -5.45
C GLU A 50 -9.88 10.23 -4.94
N GLY A 51 -10.09 10.12 -3.62
CA GLY A 51 -10.49 8.87 -2.97
C GLY A 51 -9.34 7.89 -2.65
N GLU A 52 -8.07 8.24 -2.93
CA GLU A 52 -6.91 7.42 -2.56
C GLU A 52 -6.14 7.96 -1.35
N ASP A 53 -6.75 8.83 -0.55
CA ASP A 53 -6.20 9.28 0.73
C ASP A 53 -6.30 8.20 1.82
N LEU A 54 -5.47 8.31 2.86
CA LEU A 54 -5.38 7.29 3.91
C LEU A 54 -6.69 7.16 4.71
N ALA A 55 -7.39 8.27 4.96
CA ALA A 55 -8.67 8.20 5.66
C ALA A 55 -9.70 7.45 4.82
N THR A 56 -9.76 7.70 3.51
CA THR A 56 -10.64 6.97 2.59
C THR A 56 -10.31 5.49 2.49
N LEU A 57 -9.05 5.15 2.24
CA LEU A 57 -8.62 3.76 2.14
C LEU A 57 -8.76 3.03 3.49
N GLY A 58 -8.50 3.73 4.60
CA GLY A 58 -8.60 3.23 5.96
C GLY A 58 -10.01 2.78 6.35
N ARG A 59 -11.06 3.44 5.83
CA ARG A 59 -12.46 3.03 6.06
C ARG A 59 -12.77 1.58 5.64
N SER A 60 -11.99 1.00 4.73
CA SER A 60 -12.19 -0.40 4.30
C SER A 60 -11.81 -1.43 5.35
N GLY A 61 -10.95 -1.08 6.33
CA GLY A 61 -10.36 -2.01 7.29
C GLY A 61 -9.42 -3.06 6.67
N ALA A 62 -9.06 -2.91 5.39
CA ALA A 62 -8.16 -3.83 4.69
C ALA A 62 -6.71 -3.72 5.20
N LEU A 63 -5.88 -4.74 4.96
CA LEU A 63 -4.46 -4.60 5.24
C LEU A 63 -3.84 -3.56 4.28
N LEU A 64 -3.24 -2.50 4.83
CA LEU A 64 -2.57 -1.47 4.05
C LEU A 64 -1.07 -1.75 3.96
N VAL A 65 -0.54 -1.77 2.73
CA VAL A 65 0.90 -1.74 2.45
C VAL A 65 1.27 -0.35 1.94
N LEU A 66 2.06 0.36 2.73
CA LEU A 66 2.42 1.75 2.46
C LEU A 66 3.84 1.87 1.90
N HIS A 67 3.95 2.08 0.60
CA HIS A 67 5.21 2.38 -0.06
C HIS A 67 5.58 3.85 0.11
N LEU A 68 6.88 4.14 0.19
CA LEU A 68 7.43 5.51 0.29
C LEU A 68 6.91 6.32 1.50
N ALA A 69 6.41 5.63 2.53
CA ALA A 69 5.72 6.24 3.67
C ALA A 69 6.55 6.27 4.96
N ALA A 70 7.67 5.56 5.03
CA ALA A 70 8.41 5.32 6.27
C ALA A 70 8.80 6.62 7.03
N ARG A 71 9.15 7.69 6.30
CA ARG A 71 9.49 8.99 6.88
C ARG A 71 8.30 9.78 7.44
N TYR A 72 7.08 9.31 7.21
CA TYR A 72 5.82 9.96 7.59
C TYR A 72 5.04 9.14 8.62
N VAL A 73 5.72 8.30 9.41
CA VAL A 73 5.06 7.35 10.32
C VAL A 73 4.09 8.02 11.29
N ASP A 74 4.42 9.20 11.83
CA ASP A 74 3.55 9.91 12.76
C ASP A 74 2.25 10.36 12.09
N ARG A 75 2.36 10.92 10.88
CA ARG A 75 1.22 11.33 10.06
C ARG A 75 0.34 10.14 9.67
N VAL A 76 0.97 9.06 9.17
CA VAL A 76 0.29 7.81 8.82
C VAL A 76 -0.49 7.28 10.01
N THR A 77 0.15 7.22 11.17
CA THR A 77 -0.47 6.74 12.40
C THR A 77 -1.65 7.62 12.78
N ALA A 78 -1.49 8.96 12.78
CA ALA A 78 -2.56 9.89 13.12
C ALA A 78 -3.78 9.79 12.18
N GLU A 79 -3.57 9.60 10.87
CA GLU A 79 -4.65 9.47 9.89
C GLU A 79 -5.36 8.10 9.96
N LEU A 80 -4.65 7.03 10.34
CA LEU A 80 -5.20 5.67 10.34
C LEU A 80 -5.74 5.21 11.70
N LEU A 81 -5.30 5.80 12.81
CA LEU A 81 -5.74 5.42 14.16
C LEU A 81 -7.27 5.39 14.30
N PRO A 82 -8.04 6.38 13.81
CA PRO A 82 -9.51 6.36 13.90
C PRO A 82 -10.20 5.19 13.18
N HIS A 83 -9.49 4.48 12.29
CA HIS A 83 -10.03 3.39 11.48
C HIS A 83 -9.60 2.00 11.95
N TYR A 84 -8.43 1.88 12.59
CA TYR A 84 -7.84 0.60 12.98
C TYR A 84 -7.78 0.35 14.50
N GLY A 85 -8.14 1.33 15.32
CA GLY A 85 -8.21 1.18 16.78
C GLY A 85 -7.65 2.38 17.52
#